data_AF-A0A5J5B6D5-F1
#
_entry.id   AF-A0A5J5B6D5-F1
#
_cell.length_a   1.000
_cell.length_b   1.000
_cell.length_c   1.000
_cell.angle_alpha   90.00
_cell.angle_beta   90.00
_cell.angle_gamma   90.00
#
_symmetry.space_group_name_H-M   'P 1'
#
loop_
_entity.id
_entity.type
_entity.pdbx_description
1 polymer ?
#
loop_
_entity_poly.entity_id
_entity_poly.type
_entity_poly.pdbx_seq_one_letter_code
_entity_poly.pdbx_strand_id
1 'polypeptide(L)'
;MASSTSTHFILCLLFAVCLFHESFAARKLAELVQDQSMLLSYHNGPLLFGKISINLIWYGNFKPSQRAIVSDFITSLSSSQSQTQPSVATWWSTTDKYYHLANSKKPSSLSLSLGRQILDESYSLGKSLTQKQIVQLASKGNQRNAINIVLTSSDVTVDGFCSSRCGTHGSSKSALVKGKNYRFAYIWVGNSETQCPGFCAWPFHQPIFGSQAPPLVAPNNDVGLDGMVINLASLLAATATNPFGNGYFQGPAGAPLEAASACPGVYAKNAYPGYAGDLLVDPTTGASYNAHGANERNLASRRLAESTQDQPSLLFKYHNGPLLNGEISVNLIWYGKFKPSQRAIVSDFITSLSSSQSQTQPSVATWWKTTDKYYLLANSQKPSSLSLSLGKQILEESYSFGKSLTQKQIKELASKGDQRNAINVVLTSSDVTVEGFCSSKCGTHGSSNSATIEGKNYKFAYIWVGNSETQCPGYCAWPFHQPIYGPQIPPLVAPNDDVGLDGMVINLGSLLAATATNPFGNGYFQGPAGAPLEAASACPGVYAKNAYPGYAGDLLVDSITGASYNAHGANGRKYLLPALFDPSTSSCSTLV
;
A
#
# COMPACT_ATOMS: atom_id res chain seq x y z
N MET A 1 -38.80 -41.53 58.46
CA MET A 1 -37.35 -41.86 58.53
C MET A 1 -36.91 -42.47 57.21
N ALA A 2 -36.47 -41.64 56.27
CA ALA A 2 -35.74 -41.99 55.05
C ALA A 2 -35.25 -40.69 54.37
N SER A 3 -34.10 -40.78 53.68
CA SER A 3 -33.56 -39.87 52.66
C SER A 3 -33.02 -38.48 53.05
N SER A 4 -31.91 -38.44 53.82
CA SER A 4 -31.03 -37.25 53.84
C SER A 4 -29.53 -37.58 53.69
N THR A 5 -29.17 -38.82 53.40
CA THR A 5 -27.76 -39.27 53.30
C THR A 5 -27.28 -39.48 51.86
N SER A 6 -28.17 -39.41 50.87
CA SER A 6 -27.81 -39.67 49.46
C SER A 6 -27.27 -38.44 48.73
N THR A 7 -27.65 -37.22 49.13
CA THR A 7 -27.24 -35.97 48.46
C THR A 7 -25.83 -35.51 48.81
N HIS A 8 -25.31 -35.81 50.01
CA HIS A 8 -23.93 -35.46 50.36
C HIS A 8 -22.88 -36.39 49.73
N PHE A 9 -23.22 -37.67 49.49
CA PHE A 9 -22.31 -38.59 48.82
C PHE A 9 -22.12 -38.25 47.33
N ILE A 10 -23.17 -37.77 46.67
CA ILE A 10 -23.12 -37.35 45.26
C ILE A 10 -22.33 -36.04 45.09
N LEU A 11 -22.43 -35.10 46.05
CA LEU A 11 -21.69 -33.84 45.99
C LEU A 11 -20.17 -34.04 46.21
N CYS A 12 -19.77 -34.94 47.11
CA CYS A 12 -18.35 -35.27 47.32
C CYS A 12 -17.75 -36.06 46.14
N LEU A 13 -18.52 -36.92 45.47
CA LEU A 13 -18.05 -37.63 44.27
C LEU A 13 -17.85 -36.68 43.08
N LEU A 14 -18.71 -35.66 42.93
CA LEU A 14 -18.55 -34.63 41.90
C LEU A 14 -17.34 -33.73 42.17
N PHE A 15 -17.03 -33.42 43.44
CA PHE A 15 -15.84 -32.62 43.78
C PHE A 15 -14.52 -33.39 43.65
N ALA A 16 -14.53 -34.72 43.87
CA ALA A 16 -13.35 -35.57 43.68
C ALA A 16 -13.02 -35.84 42.20
N VAL A 17 -14.03 -35.84 41.31
CA VAL A 17 -13.82 -35.99 39.85
C VAL A 17 -13.29 -34.69 39.22
N CYS A 18 -13.50 -33.53 39.84
CA CYS A 18 -12.96 -32.25 39.36
C CYS A 18 -11.51 -31.96 39.75
N LEU A 19 -10.89 -32.77 40.63
CA LEU A 19 -9.50 -32.55 41.11
C LEU A 19 -8.49 -33.59 40.59
N PHE A 20 -8.90 -34.51 39.71
CA PHE A 20 -8.02 -35.51 39.08
C PHE A 20 -8.17 -35.56 37.56
N HIS A 21 -8.04 -34.41 36.89
CA HIS A 21 -7.73 -34.38 35.46
C HIS A 21 -6.60 -33.39 35.19
N GLU A 22 -5.40 -33.78 35.60
CA GLU A 22 -4.18 -33.26 35.02
C GLU A 22 -3.49 -34.36 34.21
N SER A 23 -3.34 -34.04 32.91
CA SER A 23 -2.25 -34.42 32.02
C SER A 23 -2.01 -35.91 31.73
N PHE A 24 -2.59 -36.43 30.65
CA PHE A 24 -1.90 -37.26 29.63
C PHE A 24 -2.71 -37.32 28.32
N ALA A 25 -2.66 -36.23 27.55
CA ALA A 25 -2.87 -36.28 26.10
C ALA A 25 -2.17 -35.09 25.44
N ALA A 26 -0.84 -35.08 25.50
CA ALA A 26 -0.02 -34.35 24.55
C ALA A 26 -0.20 -34.98 23.16
N ARG A 27 -1.35 -34.75 22.52
CA ARG A 27 -1.48 -34.90 21.07
C ARG A 27 -1.01 -33.59 20.46
N LYS A 28 0.23 -33.65 20.01
CA LYS A 28 0.90 -32.82 19.02
C LYS A 28 -0.07 -32.38 17.91
N LEU A 29 -0.84 -31.32 18.14
CA LEU A 29 -1.30 -30.43 17.08
C LEU A 29 -0.17 -29.41 16.92
N ALA A 30 0.87 -29.85 16.23
CA ALA A 30 1.56 -28.97 15.32
C ALA A 30 0.56 -28.67 14.20
N GLU A 31 -0.47 -27.88 14.51
CA GLU A 31 -1.10 -27.07 13.49
C GLU A 31 0.01 -26.10 13.10
N LEU A 32 0.67 -26.43 11.99
CA LEU A 32 1.48 -25.46 11.28
C LEU A 32 0.64 -24.19 11.26
N VAL A 33 1.12 -23.15 11.92
CA VAL A 33 0.73 -21.78 11.62
C VAL A 33 0.90 -21.69 10.11
N GLN A 34 -0.22 -21.78 9.40
CA GLN A 34 -0.23 -21.73 7.97
C GLN A 34 0.09 -20.28 7.66
N ASP A 35 1.37 -20.07 7.35
CA ASP A 35 1.94 -18.88 6.76
C ASP A 35 0.88 -18.24 5.85
N GLN A 36 0.22 -17.19 6.34
CA GLN A 36 -0.85 -16.53 5.61
C GLN A 36 -0.24 -15.62 4.54
N SER A 37 0.78 -16.13 3.85
CA SER A 37 1.07 -15.82 2.46
C SER A 37 -0.26 -15.74 1.72
N MET A 38 -0.48 -14.66 0.97
CA MET A 38 -1.67 -14.53 0.13
C MET A 38 -1.69 -15.63 -0.94
N LEU A 39 -2.22 -16.78 -0.54
CA LEU A 39 -2.39 -17.91 -1.41
C LEU A 39 -3.79 -17.79 -2.00
N LEU A 40 -3.87 -17.25 -3.21
CA LEU A 40 -5.08 -17.32 -4.02
C LEU A 40 -5.55 -18.77 -4.02
N SER A 41 -6.76 -18.99 -3.51
CA SER A 41 -7.33 -20.32 -3.40
C SER A 41 -7.96 -20.71 -4.73
N TYR A 42 -7.79 -21.96 -5.15
CA TYR A 42 -8.46 -22.50 -6.32
C TYR A 42 -9.82 -23.08 -5.92
N HIS A 43 -10.89 -22.54 -6.48
CA HIS A 43 -12.26 -22.92 -6.13
C HIS A 43 -12.85 -23.97 -7.10
N ASN A 44 -11.99 -24.76 -7.73
CA ASN A 44 -12.33 -25.87 -8.64
C ASN A 44 -13.15 -25.49 -9.88
N GLY A 45 -13.23 -24.19 -10.22
CA GLY A 45 -13.87 -23.69 -11.43
C GLY A 45 -12.94 -23.66 -12.64
N PRO A 46 -13.50 -23.54 -13.84
CA PRO A 46 -12.73 -23.61 -15.07
C PRO A 46 -11.81 -22.40 -15.27
N LEU A 47 -10.58 -22.68 -15.69
CA LEU A 47 -9.61 -21.72 -16.24
C LEU A 47 -9.80 -21.60 -17.76
N LEU A 48 -9.34 -20.51 -18.38
CA LEU A 48 -9.34 -20.42 -19.84
C LEU A 48 -8.19 -21.26 -20.42
N PHE A 49 -8.48 -22.11 -21.41
CA PHE A 49 -7.45 -22.94 -22.03
C PHE A 49 -7.61 -23.07 -23.54
N GLY A 50 -6.54 -23.51 -24.21
CA GLY A 50 -6.49 -23.69 -25.65
C GLY A 50 -6.24 -22.39 -26.40
N LYS A 51 -6.68 -22.35 -27.66
CA LYS A 51 -6.53 -21.18 -28.54
C LYS A 51 -7.73 -20.25 -28.35
N ILE A 52 -7.48 -19.07 -27.77
CA ILE A 52 -8.50 -18.07 -27.46
C ILE A 52 -8.21 -16.79 -28.25
N SER A 53 -9.20 -16.28 -28.96
CA SER A 53 -9.10 -15.05 -29.74
C SER A 53 -9.54 -13.83 -28.92
N ILE A 54 -8.72 -12.78 -28.89
CA ILE A 54 -9.01 -11.53 -28.22
C ILE A 54 -9.61 -10.55 -29.22
N ASN A 55 -10.90 -10.25 -29.09
CA ASN A 55 -11.56 -9.25 -29.93
C ASN A 55 -11.59 -7.91 -29.21
N LEU A 56 -11.24 -6.84 -29.93
CA LEU A 56 -11.24 -5.48 -29.40
C LEU A 56 -12.47 -4.73 -29.93
N ILE A 57 -13.24 -4.13 -29.03
CA ILE A 57 -14.39 -3.28 -29.33
C ILE A 57 -14.02 -1.87 -28.87
N TRP A 58 -13.64 -1.04 -29.82
CA TRP A 58 -13.26 0.36 -29.63
C TRP A 58 -14.52 1.23 -29.63
N TYR A 59 -14.87 1.77 -28.47
CA TYR A 59 -16.07 2.59 -28.29
C TYR A 59 -15.71 4.05 -28.05
N GLY A 60 -16.04 4.91 -29.01
CA GLY A 60 -15.67 6.32 -29.06
C GLY A 60 -14.39 6.59 -29.84
N ASN A 61 -13.84 7.80 -29.67
CA ASN A 61 -12.77 8.31 -30.52
C ASN A 61 -11.38 7.88 -30.02
N PHE A 62 -10.74 6.97 -30.75
CA PHE A 62 -9.36 6.53 -30.51
C PHE A 62 -8.46 6.88 -31.69
N LYS A 63 -7.31 7.49 -31.41
CA LYS A 63 -6.29 7.76 -32.43
C LYS A 63 -5.76 6.43 -32.99
N PRO A 64 -5.35 6.38 -34.28
CA PRO A 64 -4.70 5.18 -34.83
C PRO A 64 -3.48 4.72 -34.04
N SER A 65 -2.69 5.65 -33.47
CA SER A 65 -1.57 5.34 -32.58
C SER A 65 -2.01 4.62 -31.31
N GLN A 66 -3.11 5.07 -30.70
CA GLN A 66 -3.66 4.45 -29.49
C GLN A 66 -4.13 3.02 -29.77
N ARG A 67 -4.78 2.81 -30.92
CA ARG A 67 -5.21 1.47 -31.35
C ARG A 67 -4.04 0.54 -31.61
N ALA A 68 -2.95 1.07 -32.18
CA ALA A 68 -1.74 0.31 -32.45
C ALA A 68 -1.07 -0.16 -31.15
N ILE A 69 -0.92 0.70 -30.15
CA ILE A 69 -0.27 0.36 -28.87
C ILE A 69 -0.98 -0.81 -28.17
N VAL A 70 -2.32 -0.78 -28.05
CA VAL A 70 -3.06 -1.88 -27.43
C VAL A 70 -2.98 -3.15 -28.28
N SER A 71 -3.07 -3.04 -29.62
CA SER A 71 -2.94 -4.19 -30.51
C SER A 71 -1.55 -4.84 -30.43
N ASP A 72 -0.50 -4.02 -30.33
CA ASP A 72 0.89 -4.46 -30.16
C ASP A 72 1.07 -5.15 -28.80
N PHE A 73 0.50 -4.60 -27.71
CA PHE A 73 0.50 -5.26 -26.40
C PHE A 73 -0.16 -6.64 -26.45
N ILE A 74 -1.36 -6.77 -27.04
CA ILE A 74 -2.06 -8.05 -27.16
C ILE A 74 -1.25 -9.06 -27.96
N THR A 75 -0.62 -8.61 -29.06
CA THR A 75 0.23 -9.47 -29.90
C THR A 75 1.49 -9.94 -29.13
N SER A 76 1.97 -9.11 -28.20
CA SER A 76 3.14 -9.41 -27.38
C SER A 76 2.91 -10.48 -26.30
N LEU A 77 1.66 -10.84 -25.99
CA LEU A 77 1.33 -11.90 -25.02
C LEU A 77 1.70 -13.30 -25.51
N SER A 78 1.89 -13.50 -26.82
CA SER A 78 2.15 -14.81 -27.42
C SER A 78 3.30 -14.80 -28.43
N SER A 79 4.17 -13.79 -28.39
CA SER A 79 5.38 -13.76 -29.21
C SER A 79 6.37 -14.82 -28.77
N SER A 80 6.89 -15.61 -29.73
CA SER A 80 7.97 -16.56 -29.48
C SER A 80 9.24 -15.81 -29.06
N GLN A 81 9.75 -16.15 -27.86
CA GLN A 81 11.02 -15.68 -27.26
C GLN A 81 11.56 -14.36 -27.83
N SER A 82 11.12 -13.23 -27.26
CA SER A 82 11.79 -11.95 -27.48
C SER A 82 13.28 -12.09 -27.15
N GLN A 83 14.15 -11.59 -28.03
CA GLN A 83 15.60 -11.55 -27.80
C GLN A 83 15.95 -10.63 -26.61
N THR A 84 15.07 -9.68 -26.29
CA THR A 84 15.20 -8.76 -25.17
C THR A 84 14.32 -9.19 -23.99
N GLN A 85 14.94 -9.31 -22.82
CA GLN A 85 14.30 -9.65 -21.55
C GLN A 85 14.47 -8.49 -20.57
N PRO A 86 13.48 -8.21 -19.70
CA PRO A 86 12.18 -8.90 -19.55
C PRO A 86 11.20 -8.59 -20.70
N SER A 87 10.31 -9.53 -21.06
CA SER A 87 9.32 -9.35 -22.14
C SER A 87 7.88 -9.59 -21.67
N VAL A 88 6.91 -9.02 -22.39
CA VAL A 88 5.46 -9.22 -22.12
C VAL A 88 5.09 -10.71 -22.18
N ALA A 89 5.65 -11.47 -23.14
CA ALA A 89 5.42 -12.90 -23.25
C ALA A 89 5.98 -13.68 -22.04
N THR A 90 7.18 -13.31 -21.56
CA THR A 90 7.79 -13.92 -20.37
C THR A 90 7.00 -13.58 -19.10
N TRP A 91 6.47 -12.36 -19.00
CA TRP A 91 5.58 -12.00 -17.91
C TRP A 91 4.29 -12.83 -17.96
N TRP A 92 3.65 -12.92 -19.14
CA TRP A 92 2.40 -13.63 -19.34
C TRP A 92 2.52 -15.14 -19.04
N SER A 93 3.65 -15.78 -19.34
CA SER A 93 3.88 -17.20 -19.02
C SER A 93 3.89 -17.49 -17.52
N THR A 94 3.97 -16.47 -16.65
CA THR A 94 3.73 -16.65 -15.21
C THR A 94 2.34 -17.23 -14.93
N THR A 95 1.36 -16.97 -15.80
CA THR A 95 0.02 -17.56 -15.68
C THR A 95 0.05 -19.10 -15.77
N ASP A 96 1.01 -19.71 -16.46
CA ASP A 96 1.16 -21.16 -16.60
C ASP A 96 1.26 -21.86 -15.23
N LYS A 97 1.84 -21.19 -14.22
CA LYS A 97 1.94 -21.70 -12.85
C LYS A 97 0.56 -22.02 -12.25
N TYR A 98 -0.46 -21.21 -12.52
CA TYR A 98 -1.82 -21.45 -12.05
C TYR A 98 -2.42 -22.72 -12.68
N TYR A 99 -2.16 -22.97 -13.97
CA TYR A 99 -2.63 -24.18 -14.65
C TYR A 99 -1.94 -25.44 -14.12
N HIS A 100 -0.63 -25.36 -13.85
CA HIS A 100 0.12 -26.47 -13.26
C HIS A 100 -0.39 -26.84 -11.86
N LEU A 101 -0.76 -25.85 -11.05
CA LEU A 101 -1.31 -26.07 -9.71
C LEU A 101 -2.74 -26.60 -9.74
N ALA A 102 -3.59 -26.12 -10.66
CA ALA A 102 -4.98 -26.56 -10.77
C ALA A 102 -5.14 -27.98 -11.33
N ASN A 103 -4.26 -28.40 -12.24
CA ASN A 103 -4.31 -29.74 -12.84
C ASN A 103 -2.91 -30.28 -13.19
N SER A 104 -2.26 -30.86 -12.19
CA SER A 104 -0.91 -31.43 -12.28
C SER A 104 -0.78 -32.61 -13.25
N LYS A 105 -1.89 -33.25 -13.64
CA LYS A 105 -1.90 -34.43 -14.52
C LYS A 105 -2.01 -34.11 -16.01
N LYS A 106 -2.50 -32.92 -16.38
CA LYS A 106 -2.58 -32.45 -17.78
C LYS A 106 -2.59 -30.93 -17.84
N PRO A 107 -1.41 -30.27 -17.83
CA PRO A 107 -1.35 -28.83 -17.89
C PRO A 107 -1.96 -28.35 -19.21
N SER A 108 -3.01 -27.56 -19.09
CA SER A 108 -3.69 -26.98 -20.24
C SER A 108 -3.00 -25.64 -20.52
N SER A 109 -2.48 -25.44 -21.73
CA SER A 109 -1.87 -24.17 -22.12
C SER A 109 -2.92 -23.21 -22.68
N LEU A 110 -2.75 -21.93 -22.38
CA LEU A 110 -3.55 -20.85 -22.95
C LEU A 110 -2.71 -20.12 -24.01
N SER A 111 -3.20 -20.08 -25.24
CA SER A 111 -2.61 -19.31 -26.33
C SER A 111 -3.59 -18.23 -26.75
N LEU A 112 -3.12 -16.98 -26.71
CA LEU A 112 -3.91 -15.80 -27.06
C LEU A 112 -3.51 -15.30 -28.44
N SER A 113 -4.50 -14.90 -29.23
CA SER A 113 -4.23 -14.22 -30.51
C SER A 113 -5.14 -13.01 -30.68
N LEU A 114 -4.60 -11.97 -31.30
CA LEU A 114 -5.41 -10.82 -31.69
C LEU A 114 -6.47 -11.27 -32.71
N GLY A 115 -7.72 -11.00 -32.38
CA GLY A 115 -8.90 -11.34 -33.16
C GLY A 115 -9.48 -10.14 -33.89
N ARG A 116 -10.81 -10.13 -34.00
CA ARG A 116 -11.54 -9.07 -34.68
C ARG A 116 -11.45 -7.76 -33.92
N GLN A 117 -11.26 -6.67 -34.64
CA GLN A 117 -11.42 -5.31 -34.10
C GLN A 117 -12.71 -4.68 -34.62
N ILE A 118 -13.52 -4.13 -33.73
CA ILE A 118 -14.79 -3.49 -34.02
C ILE A 118 -14.68 -2.04 -33.57
N LEU A 119 -14.99 -1.10 -34.46
CA LEU A 119 -14.96 0.33 -34.17
C LEU A 119 -16.39 0.87 -34.08
N ASP A 120 -16.67 1.60 -33.01
CA ASP A 120 -17.93 2.24 -32.70
C ASP A 120 -17.66 3.72 -32.36
N GLU A 121 -17.22 4.47 -33.38
CA GLU A 121 -16.85 5.89 -33.26
C GLU A 121 -18.08 6.81 -33.20
N SER A 122 -19.28 6.28 -33.51
CA SER A 122 -20.55 7.02 -33.46
C SER A 122 -21.23 7.00 -32.10
N TYR A 123 -20.63 6.35 -31.09
CA TYR A 123 -21.19 6.21 -29.75
C TYR A 123 -22.60 5.60 -29.78
N SER A 124 -22.74 4.40 -30.36
CA SER A 124 -24.06 3.78 -30.63
C SER A 124 -25.01 3.63 -29.43
N LEU A 125 -24.51 3.73 -28.20
CA LEU A 125 -25.27 3.65 -26.95
C LEU A 125 -25.15 4.94 -26.09
N GLY A 126 -24.62 6.03 -26.65
CA GLY A 126 -24.33 7.29 -25.95
C GLY A 126 -22.97 7.33 -25.25
N LYS A 127 -22.60 8.50 -24.69
CA LYS A 127 -21.32 8.72 -23.99
C LYS A 127 -21.36 8.38 -22.49
N SER A 128 -22.50 7.90 -21.99
CA SER A 128 -22.66 7.43 -20.63
C SER A 128 -23.19 6.00 -20.68
N LEU A 129 -22.39 5.06 -20.19
CA LEU A 129 -22.66 3.64 -20.30
C LEU A 129 -22.87 3.00 -18.94
N THR A 130 -23.93 2.20 -18.86
CA THR A 130 -24.17 1.29 -17.76
C THR A 130 -23.42 -0.03 -17.95
N GLN A 131 -23.25 -0.80 -16.87
CA GLN A 131 -22.63 -2.13 -16.97
C GLN A 131 -23.37 -3.08 -17.94
N LYS A 132 -24.71 -2.96 -18.05
CA LYS A 132 -25.49 -3.76 -19.01
C LYS A 132 -25.13 -3.41 -20.45
N GLN A 133 -24.90 -2.13 -20.76
CA GLN A 133 -24.48 -1.68 -22.09
C GLN A 133 -23.05 -2.13 -22.42
N ILE A 134 -22.15 -2.22 -21.43
CA ILE A 134 -20.83 -2.84 -21.62
C ILE A 134 -20.96 -4.29 -22.08
N VAL A 135 -21.82 -5.09 -21.45
CA VAL A 135 -22.07 -6.49 -21.86
C VAL A 135 -22.69 -6.54 -23.26
N GLN A 136 -23.58 -5.60 -23.59
CA GLN A 136 -24.16 -5.48 -24.93
C GLN A 136 -23.08 -5.19 -25.99
N LEU A 137 -22.15 -4.27 -25.72
CA LEU A 137 -21.02 -3.98 -26.61
C LEU A 137 -20.10 -5.20 -26.77
N ALA A 138 -19.78 -5.89 -25.66
CA ALA A 138 -18.97 -7.10 -25.68
C ALA A 138 -19.61 -8.23 -26.51
N SER A 139 -20.94 -8.29 -26.56
CA SER A 139 -21.68 -9.28 -27.37
C SER A 139 -21.51 -9.11 -28.88
N LYS A 140 -21.04 -7.95 -29.35
CA LYS A 140 -20.69 -7.73 -30.78
C LYS A 140 -19.48 -8.56 -31.22
N GLY A 141 -18.64 -9.01 -30.29
CA GLY A 141 -17.49 -9.86 -30.56
C GLY A 141 -17.83 -11.35 -30.70
N ASN A 142 -16.81 -12.19 -30.88
CA ASN A 142 -17.01 -13.63 -31.05
C ASN A 142 -17.47 -14.27 -29.75
N GLN A 143 -18.37 -15.26 -29.86
CA GLN A 143 -19.03 -15.87 -28.70
C GLN A 143 -18.42 -17.21 -28.26
N ARG A 144 -17.41 -17.70 -29.00
CA ARG A 144 -16.78 -18.99 -28.76
C ARG A 144 -15.27 -18.85 -28.79
N ASN A 145 -14.59 -19.48 -27.83
CA ASN A 145 -13.13 -19.48 -27.70
C ASN A 145 -12.56 -18.05 -27.84
N ALA A 146 -13.19 -17.10 -27.16
CA ALA A 146 -12.89 -15.70 -27.31
C ALA A 146 -13.05 -14.92 -26.01
N ILE A 147 -12.27 -13.84 -25.90
CA ILE A 147 -12.42 -12.78 -24.91
C ILE A 147 -12.79 -11.51 -25.67
N ASN A 148 -13.88 -10.86 -25.29
CA ASN A 148 -14.33 -9.63 -25.92
C ASN A 148 -14.00 -8.43 -25.02
N ILE A 149 -13.09 -7.57 -25.47
CA ILE A 149 -12.59 -6.43 -24.70
C ILE A 149 -13.24 -5.15 -25.22
N VAL A 150 -14.01 -4.47 -24.37
CA VAL A 150 -14.58 -3.16 -24.64
C VAL A 150 -13.62 -2.08 -24.13
N LEU A 151 -13.16 -1.21 -25.02
CA LEU A 151 -12.25 -0.11 -24.72
C LEU A 151 -13.01 1.20 -24.93
N THR A 152 -13.20 2.00 -23.88
CA THR A 152 -13.92 3.28 -23.97
C THR A 152 -12.96 4.46 -24.00
N SER A 153 -13.17 5.41 -24.92
CA SER A 153 -12.33 6.61 -25.07
C SER A 153 -12.45 7.54 -23.85
N SER A 154 -11.54 8.51 -23.72
CA SER A 154 -11.44 9.38 -22.53
C SER A 154 -12.67 10.26 -22.31
N ASP A 155 -13.46 10.49 -23.36
CA ASP A 155 -14.70 11.25 -23.31
C ASP A 155 -15.96 10.41 -23.05
N VAL A 156 -15.82 9.15 -22.65
CA VAL A 156 -16.92 8.24 -22.29
C VAL A 156 -16.92 7.98 -20.79
N THR A 157 -18.09 8.14 -20.17
CA THR A 157 -18.32 7.82 -18.75
C THR A 157 -18.95 6.44 -18.63
N VAL A 158 -18.55 5.69 -17.61
CA VAL A 158 -19.07 4.34 -17.33
C VAL A 158 -19.34 4.20 -15.83
N ASP A 159 -20.41 3.51 -15.44
CA ASP A 159 -20.79 3.30 -14.04
C ASP A 159 -19.64 2.75 -13.17
N GLY A 160 -19.20 3.56 -12.19
CA GLY A 160 -18.13 3.22 -11.26
C GLY A 160 -16.71 3.46 -11.78
N PHE A 161 -16.56 3.91 -13.03
CA PHE A 161 -15.28 4.37 -13.55
C PHE A 161 -14.77 5.54 -12.72
N CYS A 162 -13.47 5.56 -12.41
CA CYS A 162 -12.82 6.62 -11.64
C CYS A 162 -13.26 6.80 -10.18
N SER A 163 -14.26 6.04 -9.70
CA SER A 163 -14.70 6.08 -8.31
C SER A 163 -14.38 4.80 -7.54
N SER A 164 -14.44 3.64 -8.21
CA SER A 164 -14.19 2.34 -7.58
C SER A 164 -13.36 1.39 -8.44
N ARG A 165 -13.21 1.68 -9.74
CA ARG A 165 -12.54 0.80 -10.70
C ARG A 165 -12.10 1.54 -11.96
N CYS A 166 -11.13 0.94 -12.64
CA CYS A 166 -10.60 1.39 -13.93
C CYS A 166 -11.02 0.48 -15.09
N GLY A 167 -11.65 -0.64 -14.75
CA GLY A 167 -12.16 -1.64 -15.68
C GLY A 167 -12.89 -2.74 -14.93
N THR A 168 -13.44 -3.70 -15.67
CA THR A 168 -14.09 -4.91 -15.14
C THR A 168 -13.83 -6.09 -16.05
N HIS A 169 -13.86 -7.30 -15.52
CA HIS A 169 -14.02 -8.50 -16.33
C HIS A 169 -15.26 -9.27 -15.87
N GLY A 170 -15.72 -10.21 -16.69
CA GLY A 170 -16.83 -11.08 -16.34
C GLY A 170 -17.17 -12.05 -17.45
N SER A 171 -18.33 -12.68 -17.35
CA SER A 171 -18.83 -13.57 -18.38
C SER A 171 -20.31 -13.38 -18.61
N SER A 172 -20.74 -13.61 -19.86
CA SER A 172 -22.13 -13.52 -20.25
C SER A 172 -22.54 -14.74 -21.08
N LYS A 173 -23.84 -15.01 -21.14
CA LYS A 173 -24.41 -16.11 -21.94
C LYS A 173 -24.45 -15.67 -23.41
N SER A 174 -23.92 -16.51 -24.29
CA SER A 174 -24.05 -16.39 -25.74
C SER A 174 -25.48 -16.72 -26.18
N ALA A 175 -25.85 -16.26 -27.38
CA ALA A 175 -26.99 -16.81 -28.13
C ALA A 175 -26.85 -18.33 -28.32
N LEU A 176 -27.98 -19.02 -28.41
CA LEU A 176 -28.10 -20.47 -28.61
C LEU A 176 -27.42 -20.89 -29.93
N VAL A 177 -26.29 -21.61 -29.86
CA VAL A 177 -25.62 -22.17 -31.04
C VAL A 177 -25.82 -23.68 -31.02
N LYS A 178 -26.58 -24.20 -31.99
CA LYS A 178 -26.89 -25.64 -32.12
C LYS A 178 -27.46 -26.29 -30.84
N GLY A 179 -28.41 -25.64 -30.17
CA GLY A 179 -29.07 -26.20 -28.99
C GLY A 179 -28.25 -26.13 -27.68
N LYS A 180 -27.05 -25.55 -27.68
CA LYS A 180 -26.18 -25.41 -26.49
C LYS A 180 -25.96 -23.95 -26.11
N ASN A 181 -26.03 -23.69 -24.80
CA ASN A 181 -25.67 -22.39 -24.21
C ASN A 181 -24.16 -22.31 -24.03
N TYR A 182 -23.51 -21.37 -24.71
CA TYR A 182 -22.10 -21.05 -24.49
C TYR A 182 -21.98 -19.81 -23.61
N ARG A 183 -20.90 -19.69 -22.84
CA ARG A 183 -20.53 -18.45 -22.15
C ARG A 183 -19.31 -17.86 -22.84
N PHE A 184 -19.26 -16.55 -22.96
CA PHE A 184 -18.06 -15.83 -23.38
C PHE A 184 -17.56 -14.97 -22.23
N ALA A 185 -16.24 -14.80 -22.15
CA ALA A 185 -15.62 -13.87 -21.22
C ALA A 185 -15.54 -12.48 -21.86
N TYR A 186 -15.69 -11.44 -21.06
CA TYR A 186 -15.52 -10.06 -21.51
C TYR A 186 -14.67 -9.27 -20.51
N ILE A 187 -14.03 -8.23 -21.04
CA ILE A 187 -13.29 -7.23 -20.27
C ILE A 187 -13.80 -5.86 -20.71
N TRP A 188 -13.81 -4.90 -19.79
CA TRP A 188 -13.93 -3.48 -20.10
C TRP A 188 -12.80 -2.71 -19.42
N VAL A 189 -12.21 -1.76 -20.13
CA VAL A 189 -11.22 -0.80 -19.62
C VAL A 189 -11.55 0.59 -20.15
N GLY A 190 -11.55 1.60 -19.27
CA GLY A 190 -11.74 3.00 -19.63
C GLY A 190 -10.44 3.78 -19.74
N ASN A 191 -10.36 4.69 -20.72
CA ASN A 191 -9.28 5.66 -20.78
C ASN A 191 -9.49 6.75 -19.72
N SER A 192 -8.54 6.86 -18.78
CA SER A 192 -8.67 7.76 -17.63
C SER A 192 -8.10 9.16 -17.83
N GLU A 193 -7.49 9.43 -18.99
CA GLU A 193 -6.74 10.65 -19.32
C GLU A 193 -7.38 11.95 -18.81
N THR A 194 -8.70 12.11 -19.01
CA THR A 194 -9.43 13.34 -18.70
C THR A 194 -10.28 13.26 -17.42
N GLN A 195 -10.46 12.08 -16.84
CA GLN A 195 -11.40 11.85 -15.73
C GLN A 195 -10.69 11.59 -14.40
N CYS A 196 -9.69 10.70 -14.39
CA CYS A 196 -9.00 10.28 -13.16
C CYS A 196 -7.62 9.67 -13.43
N PRO A 197 -6.72 10.36 -14.16
CA PRO A 197 -5.43 9.79 -14.52
C PRO A 197 -4.60 9.39 -13.28
N GLY A 198 -4.72 10.14 -12.17
CA GLY A 198 -4.07 9.81 -10.90
C GLY A 198 -4.57 8.53 -10.20
N PHE A 199 -5.73 7.99 -10.59
CA PHE A 199 -6.25 6.75 -10.02
C PHE A 199 -5.97 5.56 -10.94
N CYS A 200 -6.23 5.72 -12.24
CA CYS A 200 -6.20 4.61 -13.20
C CYS A 200 -4.96 4.55 -14.08
N ALA A 201 -4.11 5.58 -14.06
CA ALA A 201 -2.86 5.62 -14.81
C ALA A 201 -1.62 5.78 -13.91
N TRP A 202 -1.74 5.54 -12.60
CA TRP A 202 -0.56 5.46 -11.73
C TRP A 202 0.35 4.28 -12.17
N PRO A 203 1.67 4.48 -12.37
CA PRO A 203 2.50 5.56 -11.83
C PRO A 203 2.81 6.73 -12.78
N PHE A 204 2.10 6.84 -13.92
CA PHE A 204 2.34 7.84 -14.96
C PHE A 204 1.59 9.17 -14.75
N HIS A 205 0.82 9.27 -13.66
CA HIS A 205 0.19 10.53 -13.24
C HIS A 205 0.28 10.67 -11.72
N GLN A 206 0.23 11.92 -11.24
CA GLN A 206 0.17 12.24 -9.81
C GLN A 206 -0.98 11.48 -9.15
N PRO A 207 -0.74 10.65 -8.14
CA PRO A 207 -1.79 9.87 -7.51
C PRO A 207 -2.74 10.75 -6.72
N ILE A 208 -4.03 10.44 -6.79
CA ILE A 208 -5.07 11.19 -6.05
C ILE A 208 -4.94 10.94 -4.53
N PHE A 209 -4.36 9.79 -4.15
CA PHE A 209 -4.16 9.39 -2.75
C PHE A 209 -2.75 8.80 -2.56
N GLY A 210 -2.14 9.04 -1.40
CA GLY A 210 -0.81 8.51 -1.07
C GLY A 210 0.35 9.45 -1.43
N SER A 211 1.55 8.88 -1.56
CA SER A 211 2.80 9.61 -1.82
C SER A 211 2.69 10.49 -3.07
N GLN A 212 3.00 11.77 -2.93
CA GLN A 212 2.95 12.77 -4.01
C GLN A 212 4.27 12.83 -4.81
N ALA A 213 4.94 11.68 -4.93
CA ALA A 213 6.16 11.57 -5.74
C ALA A 213 5.88 12.00 -7.18
N PRO A 214 6.86 12.63 -7.87
CA PRO A 214 6.71 12.99 -9.28
C PRO A 214 6.29 11.77 -10.12
N PRO A 215 5.39 11.92 -11.11
CA PRO A 215 4.96 10.81 -11.93
C PRO A 215 6.10 10.31 -12.80
N LEU A 216 6.06 9.02 -13.12
CA LEU A 216 6.99 8.43 -14.08
C LEU A 216 6.62 8.84 -15.51
N VAL A 217 7.61 8.84 -16.40
CA VAL A 217 7.38 9.11 -17.82
C VAL A 217 6.77 7.87 -18.47
N ALA A 218 5.62 8.07 -19.12
CA ALA A 218 4.85 7.00 -19.73
C ALA A 218 5.54 6.45 -21.01
N PRO A 219 5.63 5.12 -21.19
CA PRO A 219 6.40 4.49 -22.28
C PRO A 219 5.91 4.82 -23.68
N ASN A 220 4.64 5.19 -23.85
CA ASN A 220 4.09 5.57 -25.15
C ASN A 220 3.76 7.06 -25.24
N ASN A 221 4.19 7.86 -24.25
CA ASN A 221 3.84 9.28 -24.11
C ASN A 221 2.32 9.54 -24.17
N ASP A 222 1.52 8.58 -23.69
CA ASP A 222 0.07 8.67 -23.60
C ASP A 222 -0.36 8.08 -22.25
N VAL A 223 -0.38 8.93 -21.22
CA VAL A 223 -0.67 8.55 -19.83
C VAL A 223 -1.97 7.75 -19.72
N GLY A 224 -3.02 8.21 -20.40
CA GLY A 224 -4.32 7.56 -20.38
C GLY A 224 -4.26 6.15 -20.94
N LEU A 225 -3.61 5.98 -22.10
CA LEU A 225 -3.49 4.70 -22.76
C LEU A 225 -2.52 3.74 -22.07
N ASP A 226 -1.40 4.24 -21.55
CA ASP A 226 -0.47 3.45 -20.75
C ASP A 226 -1.15 2.94 -19.47
N GLY A 227 -2.00 3.78 -18.85
CA GLY A 227 -2.93 3.36 -17.81
C GLY A 227 -3.92 2.28 -18.27
N MET A 228 -4.49 2.39 -19.48
CA MET A 228 -5.34 1.33 -20.03
C MET A 228 -4.59 0.01 -20.20
N VAL A 229 -3.33 0.04 -20.67
CA VAL A 229 -2.50 -1.17 -20.83
C VAL A 229 -2.25 -1.85 -19.49
N ILE A 230 -1.94 -1.08 -18.43
CA ILE A 230 -1.81 -1.60 -17.06
C ILE A 230 -3.08 -2.35 -16.63
N ASN A 231 -4.23 -1.68 -16.72
CA ASN A 231 -5.50 -2.25 -16.28
C ASN A 231 -5.91 -3.46 -17.12
N LEU A 232 -5.65 -3.40 -18.42
CA LEU A 232 -5.92 -4.49 -19.34
C LEU A 232 -5.07 -5.72 -19.03
N ALA A 233 -3.78 -5.55 -18.75
CA ALA A 233 -2.87 -6.62 -18.36
C ALA A 233 -3.40 -7.35 -17.11
N SER A 234 -3.80 -6.59 -16.09
CA SER A 234 -4.35 -7.16 -14.85
C SER A 234 -5.67 -7.90 -15.07
N LEU A 235 -6.59 -7.32 -15.84
CA LEU A 235 -7.89 -7.93 -16.12
C LEU A 235 -7.78 -9.15 -17.05
N LEU A 236 -6.79 -9.21 -17.94
CA LEU A 236 -6.51 -10.39 -18.74
C LEU A 236 -6.03 -11.55 -17.88
N ALA A 237 -5.09 -11.30 -16.96
CA ALA A 237 -4.61 -12.33 -16.03
C ALA A 237 -5.74 -12.87 -15.16
N ALA A 238 -6.57 -11.99 -14.60
CA ALA A 238 -7.79 -12.32 -13.87
C ALA A 238 -8.78 -13.13 -14.72
N THR A 239 -9.01 -12.74 -15.97
CA THR A 239 -9.91 -13.47 -16.88
C THR A 239 -9.37 -14.84 -17.26
N ALA A 240 -8.05 -15.01 -17.36
CA ALA A 240 -7.44 -16.30 -17.63
C ALA A 240 -7.58 -17.26 -16.44
N THR A 241 -7.37 -16.77 -15.22
CA THR A 241 -7.33 -17.59 -14.00
C THR A 241 -8.67 -17.69 -13.25
N ASN A 242 -9.62 -16.80 -13.53
CA ASN A 242 -10.96 -16.78 -12.95
C ASN A 242 -12.05 -16.26 -13.93
N PRO A 243 -12.22 -16.86 -15.12
CA PRO A 243 -13.16 -16.35 -16.14
C PRO A 243 -14.64 -16.33 -15.73
N PHE A 244 -15.04 -17.14 -14.75
CA PHE A 244 -16.45 -17.35 -14.40
C PHE A 244 -16.76 -17.18 -12.91
N GLY A 245 -15.82 -16.63 -12.12
CA GLY A 245 -16.01 -16.32 -10.69
C GLY A 245 -15.84 -17.49 -9.73
N ASN A 246 -15.22 -18.59 -10.18
CA ASN A 246 -14.95 -19.78 -9.37
C ASN A 246 -13.57 -20.43 -9.65
N GLY A 247 -12.64 -19.73 -10.28
CA GLY A 247 -11.25 -20.14 -10.52
C GLY A 247 -10.35 -19.80 -9.33
N TYR A 248 -9.28 -19.04 -9.55
CA TYR A 248 -8.39 -18.55 -8.48
C TYR A 248 -8.84 -17.20 -7.93
N PHE A 249 -9.17 -17.15 -6.64
CA PHE A 249 -9.36 -15.88 -5.93
C PHE A 249 -9.23 -16.02 -4.41
N GLN A 250 -9.13 -14.88 -3.74
CA GLN A 250 -9.21 -14.72 -2.29
C GLN A 250 -10.27 -13.67 -1.92
N GLY A 251 -10.83 -13.79 -0.72
CA GLY A 251 -11.87 -12.88 -0.23
C GLY A 251 -13.28 -13.28 -0.68
N PRO A 252 -14.30 -12.45 -0.38
CA PRO A 252 -15.67 -12.74 -0.75
C PRO A 252 -15.86 -12.72 -2.27
N ALA A 253 -16.68 -13.64 -2.80
CA ALA A 253 -16.93 -13.74 -4.25
C ALA A 253 -17.53 -12.47 -4.89
N GLY A 254 -18.07 -11.54 -4.09
CA GLY A 254 -18.56 -10.24 -4.55
C GLY A 254 -17.46 -9.17 -4.73
N ALA A 255 -16.27 -9.38 -4.17
CA ALA A 255 -15.11 -8.50 -4.30
C ALA A 255 -13.79 -9.31 -4.21
N PRO A 256 -13.55 -10.25 -5.15
CA PRO A 256 -12.39 -11.13 -5.09
C PRO A 256 -11.08 -10.38 -5.38
N LEU A 257 -10.02 -10.72 -4.64
CA LEU A 257 -8.63 -10.51 -5.06
C LEU A 257 -8.22 -11.69 -5.94
N GLU A 258 -7.64 -11.41 -7.10
CA GLU A 258 -7.30 -12.37 -8.15
C GLU A 258 -5.84 -12.20 -8.58
N ALA A 259 -5.38 -12.98 -9.57
CA ALA A 259 -3.97 -13.09 -9.95
C ALA A 259 -3.17 -11.77 -9.94
N ALA A 260 -3.62 -10.76 -10.69
CA ALA A 260 -2.94 -9.47 -10.76
C ALA A 260 -3.50 -8.41 -9.79
N SER A 261 -4.78 -8.51 -9.41
CA SER A 261 -5.38 -7.57 -8.45
C SER A 261 -4.93 -7.81 -7.00
N ALA A 262 -4.31 -8.96 -6.73
CA ALA A 262 -3.61 -9.27 -5.49
C ALA A 262 -2.30 -8.46 -5.30
N CYS A 263 -1.73 -7.92 -6.38
CA CYS A 263 -0.47 -7.16 -6.34
C CYS A 263 -0.65 -5.72 -6.89
N PRO A 264 -1.59 -4.91 -6.38
CA PRO A 264 -1.88 -3.61 -6.96
C PRO A 264 -0.66 -2.69 -6.81
N GLY A 265 -0.23 -2.07 -7.91
CA GLY A 265 0.89 -1.14 -7.93
C GLY A 265 2.29 -1.75 -7.79
N VAL A 266 2.42 -3.08 -7.83
CA VAL A 266 3.70 -3.79 -7.82
C VAL A 266 4.11 -4.10 -9.27
N TYR A 267 4.99 -3.27 -9.84
CA TYR A 267 5.41 -3.41 -11.24
C TYR A 267 6.82 -3.97 -11.40
N ALA A 268 7.67 -3.82 -10.40
CA ALA A 268 9.03 -4.34 -10.37
C ALA A 268 9.46 -4.76 -8.95
N LYS A 269 10.70 -5.26 -8.82
CA LYS A 269 11.30 -5.59 -7.53
C LYS A 269 11.36 -4.36 -6.63
N ASN A 270 11.35 -4.57 -5.32
CA ASN A 270 11.40 -3.52 -4.30
C ASN A 270 10.23 -2.52 -4.36
N ALA A 271 9.14 -2.85 -5.05
CA ALA A 271 7.93 -2.04 -5.01
C ALA A 271 7.34 -2.02 -3.59
N TYR A 272 6.76 -0.87 -3.23
CA TYR A 272 6.07 -0.64 -1.97
C TYR A 272 4.99 0.42 -2.23
N PRO A 273 4.02 0.66 -1.31
CA PRO A 273 2.98 1.66 -1.55
C PRO A 273 3.54 3.02 -2.01
N GLY A 274 3.08 3.54 -3.16
CA GLY A 274 3.59 4.80 -3.71
C GLY A 274 4.92 4.72 -4.47
N TYR A 275 5.56 3.54 -4.57
CA TYR A 275 6.72 3.29 -5.44
C TYR A 275 6.52 2.04 -6.29
N ALA A 276 6.58 2.23 -7.61
CA ALA A 276 6.31 1.18 -8.60
C ALA A 276 7.30 0.00 -8.58
N GLY A 277 8.42 0.16 -7.87
CA GLY A 277 9.57 -0.75 -7.90
C GLY A 277 10.65 -0.26 -8.86
N ASP A 278 11.74 -1.02 -8.92
CA ASP A 278 12.92 -0.71 -9.74
C ASP A 278 12.65 -0.99 -11.22
N LEU A 279 11.96 -0.05 -11.87
CA LEU A 279 11.62 -0.10 -13.29
C LEU A 279 12.84 0.14 -14.19
N LEU A 280 12.78 -0.41 -15.40
CA LEU A 280 13.69 -0.04 -16.46
C LEU A 280 13.36 1.37 -16.94
N VAL A 281 14.39 2.13 -17.30
CA VAL A 281 14.25 3.50 -17.80
C VAL A 281 14.93 3.60 -19.16
N ASP A 282 14.18 4.07 -20.16
CA ASP A 282 14.72 4.38 -21.48
C ASP A 282 15.64 5.61 -21.35
N PRO A 283 16.94 5.51 -21.69
CA PRO A 283 17.89 6.60 -21.48
C PRO A 283 17.67 7.80 -22.42
N THR A 284 16.90 7.62 -23.50
CA THR A 284 16.64 8.67 -24.50
C THR A 284 15.39 9.46 -24.14
N THR A 285 14.34 8.78 -23.68
CA THR A 285 13.03 9.39 -23.41
C THR A 285 12.74 9.59 -21.93
N GLY A 286 13.51 8.94 -21.04
CA GLY A 286 13.23 8.86 -19.61
C GLY A 286 12.05 7.93 -19.27
N ALA A 287 11.47 7.26 -20.26
CA ALA A 287 10.28 6.46 -20.06
C ALA A 287 10.52 5.25 -19.17
N SER A 288 9.60 5.01 -18.22
CA SER A 288 9.70 3.90 -17.27
C SER A 288 8.85 2.72 -17.69
N TYR A 289 9.41 1.51 -17.70
CA TYR A 289 8.74 0.28 -18.12
C TYR A 289 9.29 -0.96 -17.41
N ASN A 290 8.57 -2.09 -17.44
CA ASN A 290 9.00 -3.35 -16.83
C ASN A 290 9.08 -4.53 -17.80
N ALA A 291 8.66 -4.36 -19.05
CA ALA A 291 8.67 -5.42 -20.06
C ALA A 291 8.72 -4.85 -21.48
N HIS A 292 9.46 -5.53 -22.36
CA HIS A 292 9.50 -5.25 -23.79
C HIS A 292 8.35 -5.95 -24.52
N GLY A 293 7.73 -5.24 -25.48
CA GLY A 293 6.77 -5.81 -26.43
C GLY A 293 7.47 -6.50 -27.61
N ALA A 294 6.72 -7.30 -28.38
CA ALA A 294 7.22 -8.10 -29.49
C ALA A 294 7.68 -7.28 -30.70
N ASN A 295 7.07 -6.11 -30.88
CA ASN A 295 7.47 -5.14 -31.89
C ASN A 295 8.25 -4.06 -31.13
N GLU A 296 9.59 -4.13 -31.12
CA GLU A 296 10.47 -3.02 -30.69
C GLU A 296 10.30 -1.83 -31.65
N ARG A 297 9.09 -1.27 -31.68
CA ARG A 297 8.85 0.02 -32.31
C ARG A 297 9.54 1.02 -31.41
N ASN A 298 10.77 1.35 -31.78
CA ASN A 298 11.42 2.61 -31.45
C ASN A 298 10.43 3.75 -31.78
N LEU A 299 9.57 4.10 -30.82
CA LEU A 299 8.72 5.30 -30.84
C LEU A 299 9.58 6.58 -30.82
N ALA A 300 10.90 6.45 -30.65
CA ALA A 300 11.91 7.49 -30.80
C ALA A 300 11.99 8.13 -32.21
N SER A 301 11.27 7.64 -33.23
CA SER A 301 11.30 8.22 -34.59
C SER A 301 10.22 9.27 -34.88
N ARG A 302 9.52 9.81 -33.88
CA ARG A 302 8.82 11.10 -34.02
C ARG A 302 9.40 12.14 -33.06
N ARG A 303 10.46 12.81 -33.53
CA ARG A 303 11.04 14.01 -32.92
C ARG A 303 9.99 15.09 -32.68
N LEU A 304 10.02 15.68 -31.49
CA LEU A 304 10.19 17.13 -31.35
C LEU A 304 10.95 17.41 -30.04
N ALA A 305 11.99 18.21 -30.18
CA ALA A 305 12.90 18.58 -29.13
C ALA A 305 12.19 19.46 -28.11
N GLU A 306 12.27 19.11 -26.84
CA GLU A 306 12.15 20.08 -25.76
C GLU A 306 13.06 19.68 -24.60
N SER A 307 14.01 20.59 -24.36
CA SER A 307 15.01 20.67 -23.30
C SER A 307 15.06 19.54 -22.28
N THR A 308 16.15 18.77 -22.33
CA THR A 308 16.73 18.09 -21.18
C THR A 308 16.96 19.10 -20.05
N GLN A 309 16.08 19.13 -19.06
CA GLN A 309 16.52 19.39 -17.70
C GLN A 309 16.82 18.03 -17.07
N ASP A 310 18.05 17.86 -16.61
CA ASP A 310 18.48 16.73 -15.81
C ASP A 310 17.45 16.46 -14.71
N GLN A 311 16.63 15.41 -14.87
CA GLN A 311 15.82 14.93 -13.77
C GLN A 311 16.78 14.34 -12.74
N PRO A 312 16.80 14.86 -11.49
CA PRO A 312 17.62 14.27 -10.46
C PRO A 312 17.15 12.84 -10.25
N SER A 313 18.09 11.89 -10.32
CA SER A 313 17.89 10.51 -9.89
C SER A 313 17.07 10.48 -8.60
N LEU A 314 15.91 9.83 -8.60
CA LEU A 314 15.03 9.60 -7.45
C LEU A 314 15.67 8.61 -6.47
N LEU A 315 16.90 8.87 -6.06
CA LEU A 315 17.66 8.05 -5.12
C LEU A 315 17.57 8.68 -3.74
N PHE A 316 17.32 7.85 -2.73
CA PHE A 316 17.39 8.25 -1.33
C PHE A 316 18.85 8.60 -0.99
N LYS A 317 19.12 9.87 -0.72
CA LYS A 317 20.48 10.40 -0.57
C LYS A 317 20.63 11.21 0.70
N TYR A 318 21.86 11.27 1.18
CA TYR A 318 22.29 12.23 2.18
C TYR A 318 22.69 13.54 1.51
N HIS A 319 22.12 14.65 1.97
CA HIS A 319 22.34 15.99 1.41
C HIS A 319 23.29 16.84 2.26
N ASN A 320 24.15 16.18 3.04
CA ASN A 320 25.21 16.78 3.87
C ASN A 320 24.75 17.78 4.95
N GLY A 321 23.45 17.79 5.27
CA GLY A 321 22.89 18.58 6.38
C GLY A 321 22.98 17.86 7.73
N PRO A 322 22.77 18.59 8.84
CA PRO A 322 22.93 18.02 10.17
C PRO A 322 21.85 16.99 10.50
N LEU A 323 22.27 15.86 11.10
CA LEU A 323 21.40 14.92 11.80
C LEU A 323 21.34 15.28 13.29
N LEU A 324 20.23 14.95 13.96
CA LEU A 324 20.15 15.10 15.42
C LEU A 324 21.09 14.12 16.10
N ASN A 325 21.85 14.58 17.09
CA ASN A 325 22.81 13.76 17.82
C ASN A 325 22.85 14.14 19.31
N GLY A 326 23.43 13.24 20.12
CA GLY A 326 23.56 13.42 21.57
C GLY A 326 22.31 12.98 22.33
N GLU A 327 22.16 13.50 23.54
CA GLU A 327 21.01 13.25 24.39
C GLU A 327 19.93 14.30 24.11
N ILE A 328 18.78 13.86 23.62
CA ILE A 328 17.66 14.73 23.25
C ILE A 328 16.41 14.31 24.01
N SER A 329 15.78 15.28 24.67
CA SER A 329 14.50 15.09 25.35
C SER A 329 13.33 15.19 24.36
N VAL A 330 12.36 14.30 24.47
CA VAL A 330 11.11 14.35 23.70
C VAL A 330 10.01 14.86 24.62
N ASN A 331 9.63 16.13 24.45
CA ASN A 331 8.56 16.76 25.22
C ASN A 331 7.23 16.53 24.52
N LEU A 332 6.19 16.16 25.28
CA LEU A 332 4.85 15.92 24.76
C LEU A 332 3.92 17.08 25.14
N ILE A 333 3.33 17.74 24.15
CA ILE A 333 2.35 18.81 24.32
C ILE A 333 0.99 18.27 23.89
N TRP A 334 0.15 17.96 24.87
CA TRP A 334 -1.18 17.39 24.69
C TRP A 334 -2.20 18.51 24.51
N TYR A 335 -2.65 18.74 23.28
CA TYR A 335 -3.62 19.77 22.94
C TYR A 335 -5.03 19.18 22.81
N GLY A 336 -5.90 19.52 23.76
CA GLY A 336 -7.23 18.96 23.93
C GLY A 336 -7.29 17.78 24.89
N LYS A 337 -8.43 17.08 24.92
CA LYS A 337 -8.73 16.08 25.96
C LYS A 337 -8.23 14.69 25.58
N PHE A 338 -7.28 14.18 26.36
CA PHE A 338 -6.78 12.80 26.27
C PHE A 338 -7.02 12.06 27.58
N LYS A 339 -7.47 10.81 27.51
CA LYS A 339 -7.58 9.96 28.69
C LYS A 339 -6.18 9.66 29.26
N PRO A 340 -6.03 9.44 30.58
CA PRO A 340 -4.76 8.98 31.15
C PRO A 340 -4.21 7.73 30.46
N SER A 341 -5.08 6.78 30.08
CA SER A 341 -4.70 5.57 29.33
C SER A 341 -4.14 5.88 27.94
N GLN A 342 -4.72 6.85 27.22
CA GLN A 342 -4.24 7.30 25.92
C GLN A 342 -2.87 7.98 26.04
N ARG A 343 -2.69 8.80 27.08
CA ARG A 343 -1.39 9.44 27.35
C ARG A 343 -0.31 8.41 27.64
N ALA A 344 -0.64 7.37 28.41
CA ALA A 344 0.27 6.29 28.75
C ALA A 344 0.78 5.56 27.50
N ILE A 345 -0.07 5.28 26.50
CA ILE A 345 0.34 4.63 25.24
C ILE A 345 1.49 5.39 24.57
N VAL A 346 1.37 6.70 24.41
CA VAL A 346 2.43 7.49 23.73
C VAL A 346 3.64 7.69 24.62
N SER A 347 3.47 7.96 25.92
CA SER A 347 4.62 8.12 26.83
C SER A 347 5.43 6.83 26.95
N ASP A 348 4.77 5.69 27.04
CA ASP A 348 5.41 4.38 27.09
C ASP A 348 6.16 4.10 25.78
N PHE A 349 5.60 4.47 24.63
CA PHE A 349 6.30 4.36 23.34
C PHE A 349 7.62 5.16 23.33
N ILE A 350 7.60 6.41 23.77
CA ILE A 350 8.82 7.24 23.85
C ILE A 350 9.85 6.64 24.80
N THR A 351 9.43 6.19 25.99
CA THR A 351 10.31 5.49 26.93
C THR A 351 10.89 4.20 26.36
N SER A 352 10.17 3.55 25.43
CA SER A 352 10.62 2.31 24.80
C SER A 352 11.75 2.49 23.80
N LEU A 353 12.00 3.71 23.29
CA LEU A 353 13.05 4.00 22.29
C LEU A 353 14.46 3.77 22.84
N SER A 354 14.66 3.96 24.14
CA SER A 354 15.95 3.83 24.84
C SER A 354 15.97 2.69 25.88
N SER A 355 14.93 1.85 25.92
CA SER A 355 14.86 0.75 26.89
C SER A 355 15.90 -0.32 26.57
N SER A 356 16.91 -0.43 27.43
CA SER A 356 17.93 -1.48 27.38
C SER A 356 17.43 -2.85 27.88
N GLN A 357 16.18 -2.92 28.38
CA GLN A 357 15.64 -4.04 29.17
C GLN A 357 14.51 -4.82 28.50
N SER A 358 14.26 -4.68 27.19
CA SER A 358 13.29 -5.57 26.53
C SER A 358 13.86 -6.98 26.41
N GLN A 359 13.52 -7.86 27.37
CA GLN A 359 13.84 -9.29 27.34
C GLN A 359 13.15 -10.01 26.16
N THR A 360 12.10 -9.41 25.60
CA THR A 360 11.36 -9.92 24.45
C THR A 360 11.75 -9.15 23.19
N GLN A 361 12.12 -9.90 22.15
CA GLN A 361 12.42 -9.38 20.82
C GLN A 361 11.34 -9.86 19.85
N PRO A 362 11.01 -9.06 18.83
CA PRO A 362 11.54 -7.74 18.48
C PRO A 362 11.04 -6.61 19.41
N SER A 363 11.82 -5.52 19.56
CA SER A 363 11.48 -4.41 20.47
C SER A 363 11.52 -3.03 19.80
N VAL A 364 10.83 -2.04 20.38
CA VAL A 364 10.87 -0.64 19.93
C VAL A 364 12.30 -0.09 19.92
N ALA A 365 13.11 -0.42 20.93
CA ALA A 365 14.52 -0.02 21.00
C ALA A 365 15.33 -0.63 19.85
N THR A 366 15.08 -1.91 19.50
CA THR A 366 15.71 -2.57 18.35
C THR A 366 15.33 -1.90 17.03
N TRP A 367 14.06 -1.50 16.88
CA TRP A 367 13.62 -0.72 15.72
C TRP A 367 14.31 0.64 15.66
N TRP A 368 14.34 1.39 16.77
CA TRP A 368 14.98 2.69 16.82
C TRP A 368 16.47 2.60 16.47
N LYS A 369 17.16 1.56 16.96
CA LYS A 369 18.58 1.32 16.65
C LYS A 369 18.89 1.20 15.16
N THR A 370 17.90 0.89 14.30
CA THR A 370 18.11 0.91 12.85
C THR A 370 18.51 2.29 12.33
N THR A 371 18.20 3.37 13.06
CA THR A 371 18.65 4.73 12.71
C THR A 371 20.17 4.88 12.77
N ASP A 372 20.89 4.04 13.54
CA ASP A 372 22.36 4.09 13.66
C ASP A 372 23.06 3.97 12.29
N LYS A 373 22.45 3.25 11.34
CA LYS A 373 22.98 3.07 9.98
C LYS A 373 23.13 4.40 9.24
N TYR A 374 22.18 5.33 9.41
CA TYR A 374 22.26 6.65 8.77
C TYR A 374 23.44 7.45 9.33
N TYR A 375 23.69 7.40 10.64
CA TYR A 375 24.82 8.08 11.26
C TYR A 375 26.16 7.50 10.85
N LEU A 376 26.27 6.17 10.77
CA LEU A 376 27.48 5.47 10.33
C LEU A 376 27.86 5.83 8.88
N LEU A 377 26.87 5.99 8.00
CA LEU A 377 27.10 6.38 6.61
C LEU A 377 27.34 7.89 6.43
N ALA A 378 26.68 8.73 7.23
CA ALA A 378 26.88 10.19 7.17
C ALA A 378 28.28 10.60 7.65
N ASN A 379 28.85 9.93 8.66
CA ASN A 379 30.20 10.18 9.14
C ASN A 379 30.84 8.91 9.74
N SER A 380 31.54 8.14 8.90
CA SER A 380 32.18 6.88 9.30
C SER A 380 33.39 7.05 10.23
N GLN A 381 33.95 8.26 10.38
CA GLN A 381 35.14 8.50 11.21
C GLN A 381 34.79 8.81 12.68
N LYS A 382 33.61 9.36 12.94
CA LYS A 382 33.11 9.61 14.30
C LYS A 382 31.59 9.47 14.31
N PRO A 383 31.06 8.23 14.40
CA PRO A 383 29.62 8.02 14.41
C PRO A 383 29.03 8.72 15.63
N SER A 384 28.15 9.67 15.37
CA SER A 384 27.33 10.28 16.40
C SER A 384 26.20 9.32 16.74
N SER A 385 25.89 9.17 18.02
CA SER A 385 24.70 8.44 18.45
C SER A 385 23.62 9.43 18.87
N LEU A 386 22.36 9.03 18.72
CA LEU A 386 21.19 9.76 19.19
C LEU A 386 20.51 8.94 20.28
N SER A 387 20.43 9.51 21.48
CA SER A 387 19.65 8.95 22.58
C SER A 387 18.42 9.81 22.81
N LEU A 388 17.24 9.19 22.76
CA LEU A 388 15.97 9.84 23.05
C LEU A 388 15.45 9.42 24.42
N SER A 389 15.01 10.41 25.21
CA SER A 389 14.37 10.18 26.50
C SER A 389 13.07 10.97 26.60
N LEU A 390 12.10 10.45 27.37
CA LEU A 390 10.87 11.15 27.64
C LEU A 390 11.17 12.40 28.49
N GLY A 391 10.77 13.56 27.97
CA GLY A 391 10.90 14.86 28.62
C GLY A 391 9.62 15.29 29.35
N LYS A 392 9.38 16.60 29.36
CA LYS A 392 8.19 17.19 29.99
C LYS A 392 6.91 16.81 29.24
N GLN A 393 5.82 16.67 29.99
CA GLN A 393 4.49 16.55 29.43
C GLN A 393 3.67 17.80 29.80
N ILE A 394 3.22 18.53 28.80
CA ILE A 394 2.44 19.77 28.93
C ILE A 394 1.00 19.46 28.54
N LEU A 395 0.06 19.66 29.46
CA LEU A 395 -1.36 19.49 29.20
C LEU A 395 -1.97 20.84 28.83
N GLU A 396 -2.53 20.96 27.63
CA GLU A 396 -3.24 22.13 27.12
C GLU A 396 -4.68 21.71 26.80
N GLU A 397 -5.46 21.49 27.85
CA GLU A 397 -6.84 21.00 27.75
C GLU A 397 -7.86 22.13 27.53
N SER A 398 -7.41 23.40 27.54
CA SER A 398 -8.28 24.58 27.42
C SER A 398 -8.57 24.99 25.98
N TYR A 399 -7.87 24.38 25.00
CA TYR A 399 -7.94 24.72 23.58
C TYR A 399 -7.60 26.20 23.34
N SER A 400 -6.40 26.63 23.76
CA SER A 400 -5.98 28.04 23.75
C SER A 400 -6.06 28.74 22.40
N PHE A 401 -6.09 27.98 21.30
CA PHE A 401 -6.22 28.46 19.92
C PHE A 401 -7.52 27.97 19.23
N GLY A 402 -8.47 27.42 20.01
CA GLY A 402 -9.67 26.77 19.49
C GLY A 402 -9.43 25.36 18.96
N LYS A 403 -10.46 24.72 18.39
CA LYS A 403 -10.39 23.35 17.88
C LYS A 403 -9.95 23.24 16.41
N SER A 404 -9.63 24.36 15.78
CA SER A 404 -9.15 24.39 14.39
C SER A 404 -7.82 25.12 14.35
N LEU A 405 -6.74 24.40 14.05
CA LEU A 405 -5.38 24.92 14.11
C LEU A 405 -4.76 25.10 12.73
N THR A 406 -4.04 26.21 12.57
CA THR A 406 -3.14 26.47 11.45
C THR A 406 -1.75 25.90 11.75
N GLN A 407 -0.93 25.70 10.71
CA GLN A 407 0.47 25.27 10.88
C GLN A 407 1.31 26.26 11.70
N LYS A 408 0.96 27.55 11.68
CA LYS A 408 1.60 28.57 12.52
C LYS A 408 1.31 28.34 14.01
N GLN A 409 0.06 28.05 14.36
CA GLN A 409 -0.33 27.77 15.75
C GLN A 409 0.28 26.47 16.28
N ILE A 410 0.50 25.47 15.42
CA ILE A 410 1.27 24.27 15.79
C ILE A 410 2.70 24.62 16.25
N LYS A 411 3.38 25.52 15.53
CA LYS A 411 4.72 26.00 15.92
C LYS A 411 4.69 26.77 17.24
N GLU A 412 3.65 27.58 17.47
CA GLU A 412 3.44 28.31 18.73
C GLU A 412 3.13 27.36 19.91
N LEU A 413 2.44 26.25 19.67
CA LEU A 413 2.25 25.22 20.69
C LEU A 413 3.56 24.47 20.99
N ALA A 414 4.33 24.14 19.95
CA ALA A 414 5.62 23.47 20.10
C ALA A 414 6.65 24.33 20.85
N SER A 415 6.59 25.66 20.76
CA SER A 415 7.51 26.57 21.45
C SER A 415 7.31 26.62 22.98
N LYS A 416 6.20 26.06 23.49
CA LYS A 416 5.94 25.90 24.93
C LYS A 416 6.84 24.83 25.59
N GLY A 417 7.40 23.92 24.80
CA GLY A 417 8.37 22.94 25.26
C GLY A 417 9.79 23.50 25.38
N ASP A 418 10.74 22.65 25.78
CA ASP A 418 12.13 23.07 25.91
C ASP A 418 12.74 23.37 24.53
N GLN A 419 13.59 24.40 24.43
CA GLN A 419 14.11 24.88 23.14
C GLN A 419 15.57 24.47 22.89
N ARG A 420 16.15 23.66 23.79
CA ARG A 420 17.54 23.18 23.72
C ARG A 420 17.57 21.67 23.90
N ASN A 421 18.28 20.97 23.00
CA ASN A 421 18.41 19.51 23.01
C ASN A 421 17.07 18.81 23.21
N ALA A 422 16.06 19.26 22.46
CA ALA A 422 14.68 18.82 22.61
C ALA A 422 13.96 18.69 21.27
N ILE A 423 13.05 17.72 21.21
CA ILE A 423 12.01 17.59 20.20
C ILE A 423 10.68 17.87 20.90
N ASN A 424 9.95 18.87 20.43
CA ASN A 424 8.64 19.23 20.98
C ASN A 424 7.52 18.61 20.12
N VAL A 425 6.83 17.61 20.66
CA VAL A 425 5.78 16.85 19.96
C VAL A 425 4.42 17.38 20.38
N VAL A 426 3.69 18.01 19.45
CA VAL A 426 2.31 18.45 19.64
C VAL A 426 1.36 17.31 19.24
N LEU A 427 0.54 16.86 20.18
CA LEU A 427 -0.44 15.79 20.00
C LEU A 427 -1.84 16.40 20.11
N THR A 428 -2.62 16.37 19.03
CA THR A 428 -3.98 16.96 19.02
C THR A 428 -5.06 15.89 19.19
N SER A 429 -6.03 16.12 20.07
CA SER A 429 -7.14 15.19 20.33
C SER A 429 -8.04 15.00 19.10
N SER A 430 -8.88 13.96 19.11
CA SER A 430 -9.70 13.57 17.95
C SER A 430 -10.72 14.63 17.53
N ASP A 431 -11.09 15.52 18.45
CA ASP A 431 -12.00 16.65 18.20
C ASP A 431 -11.30 17.94 17.71
N VAL A 432 -10.01 17.88 17.37
CA VAL A 432 -9.24 19.01 16.84
C VAL A 432 -8.92 18.80 15.36
N THR A 433 -9.28 19.77 14.53
CA THR A 433 -8.89 19.83 13.13
C THR A 433 -7.60 20.63 12.98
N VAL A 434 -6.74 20.19 12.05
CA VAL A 434 -5.50 20.89 11.73
C VAL A 434 -5.38 21.00 10.21
N GLU A 435 -4.86 22.12 9.74
CA GLU A 435 -4.66 22.40 8.32
C GLU A 435 -3.92 21.25 7.59
N GLY A 436 -4.62 20.62 6.65
CA GLY A 436 -4.16 19.49 5.82
C GLY A 436 -4.22 18.11 6.49
N PHE A 437 -4.65 18.03 7.75
CA PHE A 437 -4.92 16.75 8.42
C PHE A 437 -5.96 15.96 7.63
N CYS A 438 -5.79 14.64 7.53
CA CYS A 438 -6.72 13.74 6.86
C CYS A 438 -6.90 13.93 5.35
N SER A 439 -6.21 14.89 4.73
CA SER A 439 -6.26 15.12 3.29
C SER A 439 -4.95 14.74 2.61
N SER A 440 -3.82 15.16 3.20
CA SER A 440 -2.49 14.90 2.64
C SER A 440 -1.47 14.43 3.67
N LYS A 441 -1.83 14.44 4.96
CA LYS A 441 -0.91 14.14 6.07
C LYS A 441 -1.66 13.74 7.33
N CYS A 442 -0.96 12.97 8.16
CA CYS A 442 -1.38 12.55 9.49
C CYS A 442 -0.60 13.24 10.62
N GLY A 443 0.44 13.98 10.22
CA GLY A 443 1.32 14.76 11.08
C GLY A 443 2.36 15.49 10.24
N THR A 444 3.21 16.26 10.90
CA THR A 444 4.33 16.99 10.27
C THR A 444 5.50 17.03 11.23
N HIS A 445 6.70 17.18 10.71
CA HIS A 445 7.86 17.61 11.50
C HIS A 445 8.47 18.87 10.89
N GLY A 446 9.32 19.55 11.65
CA GLY A 446 10.06 20.71 11.17
C GLY A 446 10.96 21.29 12.24
N SER A 447 11.48 22.49 11.97
CA SER A 447 12.28 23.23 12.94
C SER A 447 11.80 24.67 13.06
N SER A 448 12.07 25.27 14.22
CA SER A 448 11.82 26.68 14.48
C SER A 448 13.02 27.29 15.19
N ASN A 449 13.22 28.60 14.98
CA ASN A 449 14.21 29.36 15.72
C ASN A 449 13.73 29.52 17.17
N SER A 450 14.62 29.25 18.11
CA SER A 450 14.48 29.46 19.56
C SER A 450 14.65 30.94 19.91
N ALA A 451 14.24 31.31 21.12
CA ALA A 451 14.71 32.53 21.76
C ALA A 451 16.24 32.53 21.89
N THR A 452 16.86 33.72 21.85
CA THR A 452 18.29 33.89 22.08
C THR A 452 18.62 33.54 23.54
N ILE A 453 19.34 32.44 23.75
CA ILE A 453 19.80 31.99 25.08
C ILE A 453 21.30 32.26 25.15
N GLU A 454 21.75 33.03 26.15
CA GLU A 454 23.17 33.39 26.34
C GLU A 454 23.82 34.01 25.08
N GLY A 455 23.07 34.84 24.34
CA GLY A 455 23.56 35.49 23.12
C GLY A 455 23.66 34.59 21.89
N LYS A 456 23.23 33.32 21.96
CA LYS A 456 23.20 32.37 20.84
C LYS A 456 21.77 32.04 20.42
N ASN A 457 21.55 32.00 19.11
CA ASN A 457 20.27 31.58 18.53
C ASN A 457 20.27 30.06 18.39
N TYR A 458 19.42 29.39 19.15
CA TYR A 458 19.20 27.96 19.02
C TYR A 458 18.08 27.66 18.03
N LYS A 459 18.05 26.44 17.48
CA LYS A 459 16.89 25.91 16.77
C LYS A 459 16.39 24.70 17.54
N PHE A 460 15.08 24.52 17.59
CA PHE A 460 14.48 23.30 18.11
C PHE A 460 13.70 22.59 17.00
N ALA A 461 13.68 21.27 17.07
CA ALA A 461 12.85 20.45 16.20
C ALA A 461 11.46 20.28 16.84
N TYR A 462 10.43 20.18 16.02
CA TYR A 462 9.09 19.90 16.49
C TYR A 462 8.42 18.86 15.59
N ILE A 463 7.48 18.14 16.18
CA ILE A 463 6.59 17.19 15.51
C ILE A 463 5.16 17.57 15.87
N TRP A 464 4.23 17.36 14.95
CA TRP A 464 2.81 17.33 15.23
C TRP A 464 2.21 16.02 14.70
N VAL A 465 1.34 15.40 15.49
CA VAL A 465 0.52 14.24 15.08
C VAL A 465 -0.91 14.45 15.54
N GLY A 466 -1.88 14.19 14.66
CA GLY A 466 -3.30 14.28 14.99
C GLY A 466 -3.92 12.92 15.30
N ASN A 467 -4.82 12.86 16.28
CA ASN A 467 -5.67 11.70 16.48
C ASN A 467 -6.74 11.63 15.37
N SER A 468 -6.69 10.59 14.54
CA SER A 468 -7.54 10.46 13.36
C SER A 468 -8.86 9.73 13.59
N GLU A 469 -9.09 9.22 14.80
CA GLU A 469 -10.22 8.34 15.18
C GLU A 469 -11.58 8.78 14.61
N THR A 470 -11.89 10.08 14.67
CA THR A 470 -13.19 10.64 14.27
C THR A 470 -13.20 11.30 12.89
N GLN A 471 -12.03 11.52 12.28
CA GLN A 471 -11.89 12.30 11.05
C GLN A 471 -11.53 11.45 9.83
N CYS A 472 -10.52 10.59 9.97
CA CYS A 472 -10.01 9.76 8.87
C CYS A 472 -9.28 8.49 9.37
N PRO A 473 -9.92 7.66 10.21
CA PRO A 473 -9.23 6.50 10.78
C PRO A 473 -8.74 5.53 9.69
N GLY A 474 -9.49 5.40 8.59
CA GLY A 474 -9.10 4.60 7.42
C GLY A 474 -7.90 5.12 6.62
N TYR A 475 -7.38 6.30 6.94
CA TYR A 475 -6.18 6.84 6.30
C TYR A 475 -5.02 6.87 7.28
N CYS A 476 -5.19 7.54 8.42
CA CYS A 476 -4.11 7.80 9.37
C CYS A 476 -3.95 6.73 10.47
N ALA A 477 -4.93 5.84 10.63
CA ALA A 477 -4.85 4.69 11.53
C ALA A 477 -4.87 3.35 10.78
N TRP A 478 -4.65 3.35 9.46
CA TRP A 478 -4.38 2.10 8.74
C TRP A 478 -3.12 1.43 9.33
N PRO A 479 -3.12 0.12 9.61
CA PRO A 479 -4.09 -0.91 9.19
C PRO A 479 -5.20 -1.25 10.20
N PHE A 480 -5.42 -0.44 11.24
CA PHE A 480 -6.40 -0.70 12.32
C PHE A 480 -7.82 -0.21 12.02
N HIS A 481 -8.03 0.38 10.85
CA HIS A 481 -9.35 0.75 10.35
C HIS A 481 -9.45 0.47 8.85
N GLN A 482 -10.68 0.30 8.37
CA GLN A 482 -10.95 0.01 6.97
C GLN A 482 -10.40 1.15 6.09
N PRO A 483 -9.54 0.85 5.10
CA PRO A 483 -8.90 1.87 4.30
C PRO A 483 -9.89 2.61 3.40
N ILE A 484 -9.71 3.93 3.26
CA ILE A 484 -10.59 4.75 2.40
C ILE A 484 -10.42 4.37 0.91
N TYR A 485 -9.22 3.93 0.51
CA TYR A 485 -8.87 3.52 -0.84
C TYR A 485 -7.99 2.26 -0.82
N GLY A 486 -7.98 1.49 -1.91
CA GLY A 486 -7.21 0.24 -2.01
C GLY A 486 -7.99 -1.00 -1.55
N PRO A 487 -7.31 -2.16 -1.40
CA PRO A 487 -7.94 -3.42 -1.01
C PRO A 487 -8.75 -3.29 0.28
N GLN A 488 -10.02 -3.68 0.23
CA GLN A 488 -10.97 -3.57 1.35
C GLN A 488 -10.88 -4.80 2.27
N ILE A 489 -9.65 -5.12 2.70
CA ILE A 489 -9.37 -6.23 3.62
C ILE A 489 -9.85 -5.84 5.02
N PRO A 490 -10.38 -6.78 5.83
CA PRO A 490 -10.75 -6.50 7.22
C PRO A 490 -9.61 -5.83 8.00
N PRO A 491 -9.91 -4.81 8.83
CA PRO A 491 -8.90 -4.13 9.62
C PRO A 491 -8.20 -5.06 10.62
N LEU A 492 -6.94 -4.78 10.92
CA LEU A 492 -6.21 -5.45 11.97
C LEU A 492 -6.69 -4.98 13.35
N VAL A 493 -6.54 -5.82 14.37
CA VAL A 493 -6.85 -5.45 15.74
C VAL A 493 -5.70 -4.60 16.31
N ALA A 494 -6.04 -3.44 16.85
CA ALA A 494 -5.10 -2.47 17.39
C ALA A 494 -4.42 -2.99 18.68
N PRO A 495 -3.08 -2.89 18.83
CA PRO A 495 -2.36 -3.53 19.92
C PRO A 495 -2.55 -2.92 21.29
N ASN A 496 -3.10 -1.71 21.40
CA ASN A 496 -3.41 -1.06 22.67
C ASN A 496 -4.90 -0.82 22.87
N ASP A 497 -5.77 -1.47 22.08
CA ASP A 497 -7.23 -1.33 22.12
C ASP A 497 -7.69 0.13 21.91
N ASP A 498 -6.90 0.92 21.17
CA ASP A 498 -7.23 2.31 20.83
C ASP A 498 -6.72 2.63 19.42
N VAL A 499 -7.61 2.47 18.43
CA VAL A 499 -7.31 2.70 17.00
C VAL A 499 -6.71 4.08 16.75
N GLY A 500 -7.22 5.11 17.44
CA GLY A 500 -6.74 6.49 17.29
C GLY A 500 -5.30 6.63 17.73
N LEU A 501 -4.99 6.17 18.96
CA LEU A 501 -3.67 6.30 19.56
C LEU A 501 -2.64 5.34 18.93
N ASP A 502 -3.04 4.13 18.55
CA ASP A 502 -2.18 3.20 17.81
C ASP A 502 -1.82 3.75 16.43
N GLY A 503 -2.78 4.40 15.74
CA GLY A 503 -2.51 5.17 14.53
C GLY A 503 -1.57 6.37 14.77
N MET A 504 -1.74 7.09 15.89
CA MET A 504 -0.81 8.17 16.25
C MET A 504 0.61 7.67 16.47
N VAL A 505 0.80 6.49 17.10
CA VAL A 505 2.14 5.92 17.32
C VAL A 505 2.83 5.57 16.00
N ILE A 506 2.12 5.00 15.02
CA ILE A 506 2.66 4.74 13.68
C ILE A 506 3.23 6.03 13.07
N ASN A 507 2.43 7.09 13.07
CA ASN A 507 2.80 8.38 12.48
C ASN A 507 3.90 9.08 13.27
N LEU A 508 3.86 9.00 14.60
CA LEU A 508 4.89 9.56 15.46
C LEU A 508 6.23 8.85 15.26
N GLY A 509 6.24 7.51 15.15
CA GLY A 509 7.45 6.75 14.84
C GLY A 509 8.06 7.17 13.50
N SER A 510 7.23 7.30 12.46
CA SER A 510 7.66 7.79 11.15
C SER A 510 8.31 9.19 11.23
N LEU A 511 7.64 10.12 11.90
CA LEU A 511 8.08 11.51 12.03
C LEU A 511 9.29 11.66 12.96
N LEU A 512 9.46 10.79 13.96
CA LEU A 512 10.65 10.76 14.80
C LEU A 512 11.88 10.33 13.99
N ALA A 513 11.76 9.29 13.17
CA ALA A 513 12.85 8.83 12.30
C ALA A 513 13.23 9.92 11.27
N ALA A 514 12.23 10.57 10.66
CA ALA A 514 12.44 11.74 9.80
C ALA A 514 13.12 12.90 10.54
N THR A 515 12.67 13.23 11.75
CA THR A 515 13.26 14.29 12.57
C THR A 515 14.69 13.98 12.98
N ALA A 516 15.02 12.71 13.26
CA ALA A 516 16.38 12.31 13.60
C ALA A 516 17.35 12.45 12.41
N THR A 517 16.90 12.03 11.22
CA THR A 517 17.75 11.89 10.02
C THR A 517 17.68 13.08 9.07
N ASN A 518 16.67 13.94 9.19
CA ASN A 518 16.45 15.15 8.38
C ASN A 518 15.77 16.30 9.18
N PRO A 519 16.30 16.71 10.35
CA PRO A 519 15.65 17.72 11.22
C PRO A 519 15.45 19.10 10.57
N PHE A 520 16.26 19.45 9.57
CA PHE A 520 16.31 20.80 8.98
C PHE A 520 16.10 20.82 7.46
N GLY A 521 15.62 19.70 6.88
CA GLY A 521 15.27 19.62 5.45
C GLY A 521 16.46 19.44 4.49
N ASN A 522 17.65 19.12 5.01
CA ASN A 522 18.86 18.90 4.22
C ASN A 522 19.68 17.66 4.67
N GLY A 523 19.10 16.76 5.45
CA GLY A 523 19.68 15.49 5.87
C GLY A 523 19.44 14.37 4.85
N TYR A 524 18.74 13.30 5.24
CA TYR A 524 18.40 12.18 4.35
C TYR A 524 17.00 12.33 3.74
N PHE A 525 16.92 12.35 2.40
CA PHE A 525 15.64 12.26 1.68
C PHE A 525 15.79 11.88 0.20
N GLN A 526 14.68 11.48 -0.39
CA GLN A 526 14.45 11.26 -1.82
C GLN A 526 13.41 12.26 -2.35
N GLY A 527 13.56 12.69 -3.60
CA GLY A 527 12.64 13.63 -4.26
C GLY A 527 12.97 15.11 -3.98
N PRO A 528 12.10 16.05 -4.37
CA PRO A 528 12.30 17.47 -4.14
C PRO A 528 12.28 17.82 -2.64
N ALA A 529 13.14 18.75 -2.21
CA ALA A 529 13.21 19.18 -0.79
C ALA A 529 11.90 19.78 -0.24
N GLY A 530 10.99 20.25 -1.11
CA GLY A 530 9.67 20.74 -0.72
C GLY A 530 8.62 19.65 -0.47
N ALA A 531 8.88 18.42 -0.88
CA ALA A 531 8.03 17.24 -0.66
C ALA A 531 8.88 15.95 -0.54
N PRO A 532 9.77 15.87 0.46
CA PRO A 532 10.73 14.78 0.58
C PRO A 532 10.06 13.47 1.03
N LEU A 533 10.55 12.34 0.50
CA LEU A 533 10.40 11.03 1.13
C LEU A 533 11.63 10.77 2.00
N GLU A 534 11.41 10.49 3.28
CA GLU A 534 12.42 10.42 4.33
C GLU A 534 12.48 8.99 4.91
N ALA A 535 13.26 8.78 5.97
CA ALA A 535 13.59 7.46 6.51
C ALA A 535 12.41 6.48 6.55
N ALA A 536 11.25 6.88 7.07
CA ALA A 536 10.05 6.05 7.12
C ALA A 536 9.05 6.33 5.99
N SER A 537 8.92 7.57 5.52
CA SER A 537 7.97 7.94 4.46
C SER A 537 8.39 7.45 3.07
N ALA A 538 9.65 7.03 2.89
CA ALA A 538 10.12 6.24 1.76
C ALA A 538 9.72 4.76 1.84
N CYS A 539 9.06 4.31 2.91
CA CYS A 539 8.58 2.94 3.09
C CYS A 539 7.12 2.91 3.57
N PRO A 540 6.20 3.68 2.97
CA PRO A 540 4.87 3.85 3.50
C PRO A 540 4.10 2.52 3.45
N GLY A 541 3.41 2.20 4.54
CA GLY A 541 2.58 1.00 4.66
C GLY A 541 3.33 -0.33 4.72
N VAL A 542 4.66 -0.32 4.80
CA VAL A 542 5.48 -1.52 5.04
C VAL A 542 5.74 -1.64 6.54
N TYR A 543 5.24 -2.71 7.18
CA TYR A 543 5.43 -2.93 8.62
C TYR A 543 6.12 -4.27 8.94
N ALA A 544 6.05 -5.23 8.03
CA ALA A 544 6.66 -6.56 8.14
C ALA A 544 7.09 -7.08 6.77
N LYS A 545 7.86 -8.18 6.75
CA LYS A 545 8.20 -8.89 5.52
C LYS A 545 6.95 -9.21 4.70
N ASN A 546 7.14 -9.31 3.39
CA ASN A 546 6.09 -9.61 2.42
C ASN A 546 4.93 -8.59 2.39
N ALA A 547 5.11 -7.39 2.96
CA ALA A 547 4.16 -6.29 2.78
C ALA A 547 4.04 -5.89 1.31
N TYR A 548 2.84 -5.53 0.90
CA TYR A 548 2.51 -4.98 -0.42
C TYR A 548 1.26 -4.10 -0.27
N PRO A 549 0.87 -3.32 -1.30
CA PRO A 549 -0.25 -2.40 -1.14
C PRO A 549 -1.56 -3.07 -0.71
N GLY A 550 -2.08 -2.68 0.46
CA GLY A 550 -3.26 -3.27 1.10
C GLY A 550 -2.96 -4.29 2.20
N TYR A 551 -1.71 -4.74 2.36
CA TYR A 551 -1.29 -5.70 3.39
C TYR A 551 -0.04 -5.22 4.13
N ALA A 552 -0.14 -5.18 5.45
CA ALA A 552 0.89 -4.66 6.33
C ALA A 552 2.17 -5.53 6.39
N GLY A 553 2.11 -6.74 5.85
CA GLY A 553 3.16 -7.77 5.96
C GLY A 553 2.83 -8.80 7.04
N ASP A 554 3.74 -9.76 7.20
CA ASP A 554 3.59 -10.89 8.13
C ASP A 554 3.85 -10.47 9.58
N LEU A 555 2.84 -9.86 10.18
CA LEU A 555 2.89 -9.34 11.55
C LEU A 555 2.77 -10.42 12.62
N LEU A 556 3.27 -10.11 13.82
CA LEU A 556 2.98 -10.92 15.01
C LEU A 556 1.53 -10.69 15.44
N VAL A 557 0.90 -11.74 15.96
CA VAL A 557 -0.48 -11.70 16.46
C VAL A 557 -0.49 -12.13 17.93
N ASP A 558 -1.12 -11.32 18.78
CA ASP A 558 -1.39 -11.70 20.16
C ASP A 558 -2.47 -12.79 20.20
N SER A 559 -2.15 -13.92 20.82
CA SER A 559 -3.05 -15.09 20.85
C SER A 559 -4.31 -14.90 21.70
N ILE A 560 -4.32 -13.90 22.60
CA ILE A 560 -5.43 -13.63 23.51
C ILE A 560 -6.34 -12.54 22.91
N THR A 561 -5.76 -11.44 22.46
CA THR A 561 -6.51 -10.28 21.97
C THR A 561 -6.72 -10.27 20.46
N GLY A 562 -5.94 -11.05 19.71
CA GLY A 562 -5.89 -10.99 18.25
C GLY A 562 -5.14 -9.77 17.70
N ALA A 563 -4.56 -8.94 18.57
CA ALA A 563 -3.84 -7.73 18.18
C ALA A 563 -2.65 -8.00 17.26
N SER A 564 -2.51 -7.21 16.20
CA SER A 564 -1.36 -7.27 15.30
C SER A 564 -0.29 -6.25 15.67
N TYR A 565 0.96 -6.68 15.75
CA TYR A 565 2.09 -5.84 16.17
C TYR A 565 3.42 -6.33 15.57
N ASN A 566 4.45 -5.50 15.64
CA ASN A 566 5.81 -5.91 15.25
C ASN A 566 6.88 -5.53 16.28
N ALA A 567 6.53 -4.87 17.38
CA ALA A 567 7.47 -4.45 18.41
C ALA A 567 6.88 -4.56 19.82
N HIS A 568 7.68 -5.09 20.75
CA HIS A 568 7.44 -4.99 22.19
C HIS A 568 7.99 -3.67 22.73
N GLY A 569 7.23 -3.03 23.62
CA GLY A 569 7.62 -1.81 24.32
C GLY A 569 7.58 -1.94 25.84
N ALA A 570 7.87 -0.83 26.50
CA ALA A 570 7.81 -0.67 27.95
C ALA A 570 6.40 -0.97 28.49
N ASN A 571 6.34 -1.35 29.77
CA ASN A 571 5.09 -1.60 30.49
C ASN A 571 4.18 -2.66 29.82
N GLY A 572 4.78 -3.62 29.12
CA GLY A 572 4.06 -4.70 28.44
C GLY A 572 3.31 -4.28 27.18
N ARG A 573 3.52 -3.04 26.72
CA ARG A 573 2.87 -2.50 25.51
C ARG A 573 3.38 -3.18 24.26
N LYS A 574 2.53 -3.23 23.24
CA LYS A 574 2.84 -3.70 21.89
C LYS A 574 2.58 -2.58 20.92
N TYR A 575 3.41 -2.49 19.87
CA TYR A 575 3.33 -1.42 18.88
C TYR A 575 3.51 -1.96 17.47
N LEU A 576 2.95 -1.22 16.52
CA LEU A 576 3.20 -1.39 15.09
C LEU A 576 4.04 -0.20 14.62
N LEU A 577 5.25 -0.48 14.12
CA LEU A 577 6.22 0.54 13.72
C LEU A 577 6.55 0.43 12.23
N PRO A 578 6.65 1.54 11.48
CA PRO A 578 6.91 1.51 10.06
C PRO A 578 8.31 0.98 9.76
N ALA A 579 8.49 0.36 8.60
CA ALA A 579 9.82 0.07 8.07
C ALA A 579 10.61 1.37 7.88
N LEU A 580 11.92 1.29 8.06
CA LEU A 580 12.84 2.38 7.70
C LEU A 580 13.61 1.98 6.44
N PHE A 581 13.78 2.93 5.52
CA PHE A 581 14.58 2.75 4.32
C PHE A 581 16.05 2.56 4.71
N ASP A 582 16.62 1.38 4.46
CA ASP A 582 18.02 1.12 4.72
C ASP A 582 18.89 1.65 3.56
N PRO A 583 19.63 2.76 3.75
CA PRO A 583 20.49 3.32 2.71
C PRO A 583 21.64 2.38 2.28
N SER A 584 21.97 1.35 3.07
CA SER A 584 23.03 0.40 2.75
C SER A 584 22.57 -0.65 1.74
N THR A 585 21.31 -1.06 1.81
CA THR A 585 20.70 -2.07 0.94
C THR A 585 19.78 -1.48 -0.11
N SER A 586 19.48 -0.17 -0.02
CA SER A 586 18.50 0.53 -0.86
C SER A 586 17.11 -0.14 -0.83
N SER A 587 16.68 -0.58 0.35
CA SER A 587 15.40 -1.29 0.54
C SER A 587 14.77 -0.98 1.89
N CYS A 588 13.46 -1.22 2.02
CA CYS A 588 12.75 -1.05 3.29
C CYS A 588 13.10 -2.18 4.27
N SER A 589 13.56 -1.82 5.47
CA SER A 589 13.92 -2.76 6.54
C SER A 589 12.80 -2.85 7.57
N THR A 590 12.32 -4.06 7.83
CA THR A 590 11.29 -4.38 8.83
C THR A 590 11.90 -5.05 10.07
N LEU A 591 11.18 -5.03 11.19
CA LEU A 591 11.58 -5.77 12.40
C LEU A 591 11.31 -7.28 12.28
N VAL A 592 10.21 -7.65 11.63
CA VAL A 592 9.74 -9.03 11.47
C VAL A 592 9.66 -9.42 10.00
#